data_AF-A0A1F3NN03-F1
#
_entry.id   AF-A0A1F3NN03-F1
#
_cell.length_a   1.000
_cell.length_b   1.000
_cell.length_c   1.000
_cell.angle_alpha   90.00
_cell.angle_beta   90.00
_cell.angle_gamma   90.00
#
_symmetry.space_group_name_H-M   'P 1'
#
loop_
_entity.id
_entity.type
_entity.pdbx_description
1 polymer ?
#
loop_
_entity_poly.entity_id
_entity_poly.type
_entity_poly.pdbx_seq_one_letter_code
_entity_poly.pdbx_strand_id
1 'polypeptide(L)'
;MNAGSLSLLKCIVMKASLIVKVFLILPLILLADYLLMALLGCSTCLFDFGDEFYCGPFCITGKIILALSSIFFVYLIYPEIKTLIRSKKNGTAAESKKGL
;
A
#
# COMPACT_ATOMS: atom_id res chain seq x y z
N MET A 1 -0.26 -15.70 -32.90
CA MET A 1 -0.32 -14.93 -31.64
C MET A 1 0.92 -14.06 -31.56
N ASN A 2 0.74 -12.73 -31.57
CA ASN A 2 1.80 -11.78 -31.85
C ASN A 2 2.40 -11.29 -30.52
N ALA A 3 3.72 -11.10 -30.43
CA ALA A 3 4.40 -10.69 -29.20
C ALA A 3 3.84 -9.41 -28.56
N GLY A 4 3.26 -8.51 -29.37
CA GLY A 4 2.58 -7.30 -28.89
C GLY A 4 1.31 -7.56 -28.08
N SER A 5 0.50 -8.57 -28.45
CA SER A 5 -0.75 -8.91 -27.76
C SER A 5 -0.48 -9.55 -26.39
N LEU A 6 0.56 -10.38 -26.28
CA LEU A 6 1.01 -10.99 -25.02
C LEU A 6 1.55 -9.93 -24.02
N SER A 7 2.25 -8.91 -24.52
CA SER A 7 2.78 -7.79 -23.71
C SER A 7 1.66 -6.91 -23.15
N LEU A 8 0.65 -6.60 -23.97
CA LEU A 8 -0.53 -5.83 -23.56
C LEU A 8 -1.35 -6.57 -22.49
N LEU A 9 -1.55 -7.87 -22.66
CA LEU A 9 -2.26 -8.70 -21.68
C LEU A 9 -1.53 -8.74 -20.33
N LYS A 10 -0.19 -8.92 -20.34
CA LYS A 10 0.63 -8.87 -19.12
C LYS A 10 0.55 -7.53 -18.41
N CYS A 11 0.54 -6.42 -19.15
CA CYS A 11 0.45 -5.09 -18.56
C CYS A 11 -0.92 -4.85 -17.89
N ILE A 12 -2.01 -5.32 -18.51
CA ILE A 12 -3.37 -5.23 -17.94
C ILE A 12 -3.47 -6.08 -16.68
N VAL A 13 -2.95 -7.31 -16.69
CA VAL A 13 -2.96 -8.21 -15.53
C VAL A 13 -2.15 -7.63 -14.37
N MET A 14 -0.97 -7.03 -14.63
CA MET A 14 -0.17 -6.37 -13.60
C MET A 14 -0.88 -5.14 -13.01
N LYS A 15 -1.51 -4.32 -13.85
CA LYS A 15 -2.31 -3.18 -13.37
C LYS A 15 -3.51 -3.62 -12.54
N ALA A 16 -4.21 -4.67 -12.96
CA ALA A 16 -5.33 -5.24 -12.23
C ALA A 16 -4.89 -5.82 -10.87
N SER A 17 -3.75 -6.52 -10.82
CA SER A 17 -3.14 -7.02 -9.58
C SER A 17 -2.86 -5.88 -8.59
N LEU A 18 -2.29 -4.77 -9.08
CA LEU A 18 -1.97 -3.61 -8.27
C LEU A 18 -3.24 -2.93 -7.74
N ILE A 19 -4.27 -2.76 -8.58
CA ILE A 19 -5.56 -2.19 -8.18
C ILE A 19 -6.25 -3.07 -7.13
N VAL A 20 -6.30 -4.39 -7.33
CA VAL A 20 -6.90 -5.32 -6.36
C VAL A 20 -6.12 -5.30 -5.05
N LYS A 21 -4.78 -5.27 -5.08
CA LYS A 21 -3.97 -5.11 -3.88
C LYS A 21 -4.30 -3.82 -3.14
N VAL A 22 -4.40 -2.69 -3.83
CA VAL A 22 -4.76 -1.41 -3.19
C VAL A 22 -6.17 -1.47 -2.61
N PHE A 23 -7.15 -1.99 -3.34
CA PHE A 23 -8.56 -1.99 -2.92
C PHE A 23 -8.90 -3.02 -1.86
N LEU A 24 -8.05 -4.04 -1.67
CA LEU A 24 -8.29 -5.13 -0.72
C LEU A 24 -7.32 -5.07 0.47
N ILE A 25 -6.04 -4.81 0.23
CA ILE A 25 -5.01 -4.76 1.29
C ILE A 25 -5.13 -3.47 2.09
N LEU A 26 -5.37 -2.31 1.46
CA LEU A 26 -5.49 -1.05 2.19
C LEU A 26 -6.64 -1.06 3.21
N PRO A 27 -7.89 -1.42 2.85
CA PRO A 27 -8.96 -1.50 3.83
C PRO A 27 -8.72 -2.59 4.88
N LEU A 28 -8.04 -3.69 4.54
CA LEU A 28 -7.68 -4.72 5.52
C LEU A 28 -6.68 -4.20 6.56
N ILE A 29 -5.66 -3.44 6.14
CA ILE A 29 -4.69 -2.79 7.04
C ILE A 29 -5.40 -1.78 7.93
N LEU A 30 -6.26 -0.91 7.36
CA LEU A 30 -7.01 0.06 8.15
C LEU A 30 -7.95 -0.58 9.16
N LEU A 31 -8.57 -1.71 8.81
CA LEU A 31 -9.40 -2.49 9.72
C LEU A 31 -8.57 -3.05 10.88
N ALA A 32 -7.37 -3.57 10.60
CA ALA A 32 -6.46 -4.06 11.62
C ALA A 32 -5.99 -2.92 12.54
N ASP A 33 -5.60 -1.77 11.99
CA ASP A 33 -5.20 -0.59 12.75
C ASP A 33 -6.34 -0.09 13.65
N TYR A 34 -7.57 -0.11 13.15
CA TYR A 34 -8.77 0.24 13.93
C TYR A 34 -9.02 -0.73 15.09
N LEU A 35 -8.90 -2.04 14.84
CA LEU A 35 -9.03 -3.06 15.89
C LEU A 35 -7.95 -2.90 16.97
N LEU A 36 -6.69 -2.66 16.57
CA LEU A 36 -5.58 -2.39 17.48
C LEU A 36 -5.86 -1.17 18.35
N MET A 37 -6.28 -0.07 17.74
CA MET A 37 -6.61 1.16 18.47
C MET A 37 -7.82 0.99 19.38
N ALA A 38 -8.85 0.25 18.96
CA ALA A 38 -10.01 -0.06 19.79
C ALA A 38 -9.61 -0.90 21.02
N LEU A 39 -8.78 -1.94 20.83
CA LEU A 39 -8.28 -2.77 21.94
C LEU A 39 -7.43 -1.96 22.92
N LEU A 40 -6.55 -1.09 22.41
CA LEU A 40 -5.75 -0.20 23.24
C LEU A 40 -6.64 0.76 24.04
N GLY A 41 -7.63 1.38 23.39
CA GLY A 41 -8.58 2.28 24.04
C GLY A 41 -9.48 1.57 25.07
N CYS A 42 -9.87 0.32 24.84
CA CYS A 42 -10.60 -0.47 25.83
C CYS A 42 -9.70 -0.91 26.99
N SER A 43 -8.42 -1.21 26.74
CA SER A 43 -7.48 -1.55 27.80
C SER A 43 -7.25 -0.37 28.74
N THR A 44 -7.19 0.87 28.23
CA THR A 44 -7.03 2.06 29.06
C THR A 44 -8.24 2.32 29.96
N CYS A 45 -9.45 2.01 29.49
CA CYS A 45 -10.66 2.01 30.34
C CYS A 45 -10.61 0.98 31.47
N LEU A 46 -10.01 -0.20 31.24
CA LEU A 46 -9.86 -1.25 32.27
C LEU A 46 -8.83 -0.90 33.34
N PHE A 47 -7.80 -0.10 32.98
CA PHE A 47 -6.74 0.32 33.89
C PHE A 47 -6.98 1.71 34.51
N ASP A 48 -8.14 2.33 34.26
CA ASP A 48 -8.53 3.67 34.75
C ASP A 48 -7.52 4.77 34.41
N PHE A 49 -6.90 4.67 33.22
CA PHE A 49 -6.07 5.76 32.69
C PHE A 49 -7.00 6.89 32.24
N GLY A 50 -7.07 7.96 33.03
CA GLY A 50 -7.94 9.12 32.77
C GLY A 50 -7.70 9.83 31.43
N ASP A 51 -8.49 10.88 31.17
CA ASP A 51 -8.62 11.54 29.86
C ASP A 51 -7.30 12.06 29.25
N GLU A 52 -6.32 12.38 30.10
CA GLU A 52 -4.95 12.77 29.72
C GLU A 52 -4.25 11.73 28.83
N PHE A 53 -4.61 10.44 28.98
CA PHE A 53 -4.00 9.33 28.25
C PHE A 53 -4.43 9.30 26.76
N TYR A 54 -5.65 9.75 26.46
CA TYR A 54 -6.17 9.80 25.09
C TYR A 54 -5.46 10.88 24.26
N CYS A 55 -5.21 12.05 24.84
CA CYS A 55 -4.53 13.16 24.18
C CYS A 55 -3.01 12.95 24.05
N GLY A 56 -2.39 12.18 24.95
CA GLY A 56 -0.96 11.90 24.92
C GLY A 56 -0.61 10.54 24.29
N PRO A 57 -0.35 9.51 25.11
CA PRO A 57 0.21 8.23 24.66
C PRO A 57 -0.67 7.47 23.66
N PHE A 58 -2.01 7.56 23.76
CA PHE A 58 -2.90 6.92 22.79
C PHE A 58 -2.77 7.55 21.40
N CYS A 59 -2.76 8.89 21.32
CA CYS A 59 -2.59 9.62 20.07
C CYS A 59 -1.20 9.37 19.45
N ILE A 60 -0.14 9.33 20.27
CA ILE A 60 1.22 9.02 19.82
C ILE A 60 1.28 7.59 19.27
N THR A 61 0.75 6.62 20.01
CA THR A 61 0.69 5.21 19.60
C THR A 61 -0.05 5.06 18.28
N GLY A 62 -1.19 5.74 18.12
CA GLY A 62 -1.94 5.78 16.88
C GLY A 62 -1.14 6.29 15.69
N LYS A 63 -0.42 7.40 15.87
CA LYS A 63 0.44 7.96 14.82
C LYS A 63 1.56 6.99 14.44
N ILE A 64 2.15 6.29 15.40
CA ILE A 64 3.22 5.30 15.14
C ILE A 64 2.66 4.10 14.37
N ILE A 65 1.53 3.54 14.80
CA ILE A 65 0.87 2.41 14.12
C ILE A 65 0.55 2.80 12.68
N LEU A 66 -0.08 3.95 12.48
CA LEU A 66 -0.46 4.44 11.16
C LEU A 66 0.76 4.71 10.26
N ALA A 67 1.84 5.25 10.82
CA ALA A 67 3.10 5.43 10.10
C ALA A 67 3.70 4.08 9.65
N LEU A 68 3.78 3.10 10.55
CA LEU A 68 4.28 1.76 10.24
C LEU A 68 3.42 1.06 9.19
N SER A 69 2.10 1.13 9.32
CA SER A 69 1.14 0.58 8.36
C SER A 69 1.28 1.23 6.98
N SER A 70 1.52 2.54 6.91
CA SER A 70 1.79 3.24 5.65
C SER A 70 3.09 2.78 4.99
N ILE A 71 4.17 2.60 5.77
CA ILE A 71 5.46 2.11 5.27
C ILE A 71 5.30 0.69 4.74
N PHE A 72 4.60 -0.17 5.48
CA PHE A 72 4.33 -1.54 5.08
C PHE A 72 3.53 -1.61 3.77
N PHE A 73 2.50 -0.78 3.62
CA PHE A 73 1.72 -0.70 2.40
C PHE A 73 2.56 -0.24 1.19
N VAL A 74 3.39 0.80 1.36
CA VAL A 74 4.31 1.26 0.31
C VAL A 74 5.31 0.16 -0.06
N TYR A 75 5.85 -0.57 0.92
CA TYR A 75 6.76 -1.69 0.68
C TYR A 75 6.11 -2.80 -0.16
N LEU A 76 4.85 -3.14 0.10
CA LEU A 76 4.11 -4.15 -0.68
C LEU A 76 3.88 -3.74 -2.14
N ILE A 77 3.69 -2.44 -2.40
CA ILE A 77 3.41 -1.91 -3.73
C ILE A 77 4.68 -1.55 -4.50
N TYR A 78 5.78 -1.24 -3.80
CA TYR A 78 7.07 -0.86 -4.36
C TYR A 78 7.58 -1.75 -5.51
N PRO A 79 7.60 -3.10 -5.42
CA PRO A 79 8.10 -3.93 -6.51
C PRO A 79 7.27 -3.79 -7.79
N GLU A 80 5.94 -3.67 -7.66
CA GLU A 80 5.04 -3.52 -8.80
C GLU A 80 5.26 -2.16 -9.48
N ILE A 81 5.35 -1.07 -8.70
CA ILE A 81 5.69 0.27 -9.23
C ILE A 81 7.05 0.26 -9.94
N LYS A 82 8.07 -0.37 -9.32
CA LYS A 82 9.42 -0.45 -9.91
C LYS A 82 9.42 -1.20 -11.25
N THR A 83 8.66 -2.28 -11.37
CA THR A 83 8.53 -3.03 -12.63
C THR A 83 7.79 -2.25 -13.72
N LEU A 84 6.77 -1.47 -13.36
CA LEU A 84 6.03 -0.59 -14.27
C LEU A 84 6.92 0.54 -14.80
N ILE A 85 7.67 1.22 -13.92
CA ILE A 85 8.60 2.29 -14.31
C ILE A 85 9.68 1.74 -15.24
N ARG A 86 10.24 0.56 -14.92
CA ARG A 86 11.26 -0.10 -15.76
C ARG A 86 10.72 -0.51 -17.13
N SER A 87 9.50 -1.03 -17.21
CA SER A 87 8.85 -1.36 -18.48
C SER A 87 8.58 -0.12 -19.34
N LYS A 88 8.17 1.00 -18.73
CA LYS A 88 7.97 2.26 -19.45
C LYS A 88 9.28 2.73 -20.10
N LYS A 89 10.40 2.70 -19.36
CA LYS A 89 11.73 3.07 -19.87
C LYS A 89 12.18 2.20 -21.05
N ASN A 90 11.89 0.90 -21.03
CA ASN A 90 12.24 -0.01 -22.13
C ASN A 90 11.31 0.14 -23.36
N GLY A 91 10.03 0.49 -23.15
CA GLY A 91 9.09 0.79 -24.24
C GLY A 91 9.48 2.05 -25.01
N THR A 92 9.89 3.12 -24.31
CA THR A 92 10.34 4.37 -24.94
C THR A 92 11.64 4.20 -25.73
N ALA A 93 12.52 3.29 -25.29
CA ALA A 93 13.76 2.96 -26.04
C ALA A 93 13.49 2.17 -27.33
N ALA A 94 12.39 1.43 -27.42
CA ALA A 94 12.02 0.67 -28.62
C ALA A 94 11.40 1.56 -29.72
N GLU A 95 10.72 2.64 -29.35
CA GLU A 95 10.18 3.61 -30.32
C GLU A 95 11.28 4.49 -30.93
N SER A 96 12.36 4.77 -30.20
CA SER A 96 13.49 5.57 -30.71
C SER A 96 14.36 4.84 -31.75
N LYS A 97 14.15 3.53 -31.99
CA LYS A 97 14.87 2.75 -33.02
C LYS A 97 14.08 2.50 -34.31
N LYS A 98 12.82 2.93 -34.41
CA LYS A 98 12.01 2.81 -35.63
C LYS A 98 11.92 4.09 -36.46
N GLY A 99 12.59 5.16 -36.02
CA GLY A 99 12.60 6.46 -36.68
C GLY A 99 13.93 6.83 -37.37
N LEU A 100 14.85 5.88 -37.55
CA LEU A 100 16.06 6.07 -38.36
C LEU A 100 16.07 5.08 -39.52
#